data_AF-A0AAV2MTY0-F1
#
_entry.id   AF-A0AAV2MTY0-F1
#
_cell.length_a   1.000
_cell.length_b   1.000
_cell.length_c   1.000
_cell.angle_alpha   90.00
_cell.angle_beta   90.00
_cell.angle_gamma   90.00
#
_symmetry.space_group_name_H-M   'P 1'
#
loop_
_entity.id
_entity.type
_entity.pdbx_description
1 polymer ?
#
loop_
_entity_poly.entity_id
_entity_poly.type
_entity_poly.pdbx_seq_one_letter_code
_entity_poly.pdbx_strand_id
1 'polypeptide(L)'
;MTDLKFLYDSDLKFLYDSDLKFLYDSDLKFLYDSDHDLKFLYDSDLKFLYDSDLKFLYDSDLKFLYDSDHDLKFLYDSDLKFLYDSVLKFLYDSDHDLKFLYDSDLKFLYDSDLKFLYDSDLKFLYDSDLKFLYDSDLKFLYDSVLKFLYDSDHDLKFLYDSDLKFLYDSDLKFLYDSDLKFLYDSDLKFLYDSDLKFLYDSDLKFLYDSDLKFLYDSDLKFLYDSDLKFLYDSDLKFLYDSDLKFLYDSDLKFLYDSDLKFLYDSDLKFLYDSDLKFLYDSDLKFLYDSDLKFLYDSDLKFLYDSDLKFLYDSVLKFLYDSDLKFLYDSDHDLKFLYDSDLKFLYDSVLKFLYDSDLKFLYDSDHDLKFLYDSDLKFLYDSDLKFLYDSDLKFLYDSDLKFLYDSDLKFLMTLT
;
A
#
# COMPACT_ATOMS: atom_id res chain seq x y z
N MET A 1 13.05 -62.84 -15.57
CA MET A 1 14.20 -62.16 -14.97
C MET A 1 14.89 -61.47 -16.11
N THR A 2 14.57 -60.20 -16.34
CA THR A 2 15.46 -59.31 -17.11
C THR A 2 16.72 -59.18 -16.25
N ASP A 3 17.86 -59.56 -16.80
CA ASP A 3 19.13 -59.46 -16.08
C ASP A 3 19.37 -57.98 -15.78
N LEU A 4 19.43 -57.64 -14.49
CA LEU A 4 19.84 -56.31 -14.06
C LEU A 4 21.31 -56.12 -14.46
N LYS A 5 21.56 -55.23 -15.41
CA LYS A 5 22.90 -54.89 -15.88
C LYS A 5 23.44 -53.73 -15.06
N PHE A 6 24.53 -54.00 -14.33
CA PHE A 6 25.29 -53.03 -13.54
C PHE A 6 26.63 -52.80 -14.24
N LEU A 7 27.03 -51.54 -14.38
CA LEU A 7 28.36 -51.17 -14.82
C LEU A 7 29.05 -50.38 -13.71
N TYR A 8 30.25 -50.85 -13.37
CA TYR A 8 31.18 -50.16 -12.48
C TYR A 8 32.50 -50.08 -13.24
N ASP A 9 32.82 -48.88 -13.71
CA ASP A 9 34.08 -48.55 -14.37
C ASP A 9 34.57 -47.22 -13.75
N SER A 10 35.85 -46.90 -13.83
CA SER A 10 36.41 -45.66 -13.30
C SER A 10 37.07 -44.79 -14.35
N ASP A 11 37.21 -45.29 -15.58
CA ASP A 11 38.02 -44.68 -16.63
C ASP A 11 37.23 -44.50 -17.94
N LEU A 12 35.91 -44.67 -17.92
CA LEU A 12 35.09 -44.83 -19.12
C LEU A 12 34.69 -43.47 -19.69
N LYS A 13 35.34 -42.98 -20.75
CA LYS A 13 35.11 -41.60 -21.24
C LYS A 13 33.80 -41.37 -21.99
N PHE A 14 33.27 -42.42 -22.63
CA PHE A 14 32.08 -42.35 -23.47
C PHE A 14 31.30 -43.65 -23.33
N LEU A 15 30.00 -43.56 -23.06
CA LEU A 15 29.12 -44.71 -23.01
C LEU A 15 27.95 -44.53 -23.99
N TYR A 16 27.72 -45.58 -24.76
CA TYR A 16 26.51 -45.80 -25.54
C TYR A 16 26.03 -47.20 -25.18
N ASP A 17 24.99 -47.31 -24.37
CA ASP A 17 24.42 -48.59 -23.94
C ASP A 17 22.90 -48.43 -23.87
N SER A 18 22.18 -49.45 -24.31
CA SER A 18 20.71 -49.48 -24.40
C SER A 18 20.04 -50.23 -23.24
N ASP A 19 20.79 -51.05 -22.49
CA ASP A 19 20.22 -52.04 -21.57
C ASP A 19 20.73 -51.85 -20.13
N LEU A 20 21.46 -50.76 -19.86
CA LEU A 20 22.09 -50.53 -18.58
C LEU A 20 21.09 -49.96 -17.58
N LYS A 21 20.97 -50.54 -16.37
CA LYS A 21 20.04 -50.04 -15.34
C LYS A 21 20.69 -49.21 -14.24
N PHE A 22 21.97 -49.46 -13.98
CA PHE A 22 22.77 -48.80 -12.95
C PHE A 22 24.16 -48.52 -13.49
N LEU A 23 24.60 -47.28 -13.38
CA LEU A 23 25.95 -46.84 -13.71
C LEU A 23 26.59 -46.17 -12.49
N TYR A 24 27.78 -46.63 -12.15
CA TYR A 24 28.70 -45.93 -11.27
C TYR A 24 30.00 -45.75 -12.04
N ASP A 25 30.34 -44.51 -12.37
CA ASP A 25 31.61 -44.13 -12.97
C ASP A 25 32.17 -42.89 -12.26
N SER A 26 33.41 -42.52 -12.56
CA SER A 26 34.05 -41.33 -11.97
C SER A 26 34.76 -40.45 -12.98
N ASP A 27 34.86 -40.87 -14.24
CA ASP A 27 35.59 -40.21 -15.32
C ASP A 27 34.73 -40.11 -16.62
N LEU A 28 33.44 -40.48 -16.58
CA LEU A 28 32.55 -40.40 -17.73
C LEU A 28 32.40 -38.96 -18.18
N LYS A 29 32.51 -38.71 -19.49
CA LYS A 29 32.36 -37.35 -20.03
C LYS A 29 31.06 -37.16 -20.79
N PHE A 30 30.60 -38.22 -21.44
CA PHE A 30 29.41 -38.20 -22.28
C PHE A 30 28.65 -39.52 -22.12
N LEU A 31 27.36 -39.39 -21.82
CA LEU A 31 26.41 -40.51 -21.83
C LEU A 31 25.27 -40.19 -22.78
N TYR A 32 24.98 -41.14 -23.65
CA TYR A 32 23.78 -41.16 -24.48
C TYR A 32 23.10 -42.51 -24.30
N ASP A 33 21.99 -42.55 -23.55
CA ASP A 33 21.12 -43.72 -23.46
C ASP A 33 20.03 -43.58 -24.53
N SER A 34 20.03 -44.49 -25.51
CA SER A 34 19.07 -44.47 -26.63
C SER A 34 17.79 -45.24 -26.37
N ASP A 35 17.81 -46.16 -25.41
CA ASP A 35 16.71 -47.11 -25.17
C ASP A 35 16.12 -46.96 -23.77
N HIS A 36 16.66 -46.03 -22.97
CA HIS A 36 16.01 -45.41 -21.83
C HIS A 36 15.73 -46.44 -20.73
N ASP A 37 16.76 -47.19 -20.33
CA ASP A 37 16.63 -48.25 -19.31
C ASP A 37 17.44 -47.94 -18.04
N LEU A 38 18.27 -46.88 -18.08
CA LEU A 38 19.07 -46.40 -16.96
C LEU A 38 18.17 -45.78 -15.90
N LYS A 39 18.23 -46.30 -14.67
CA LYS A 39 17.38 -45.82 -13.56
C LYS A 39 18.18 -44.99 -12.55
N PHE A 40 19.47 -45.29 -12.41
CA PHE A 40 20.37 -44.65 -11.44
C PHE A 40 21.73 -44.39 -12.08
N LEU A 41 22.19 -43.16 -11.96
CA LEU A 41 23.51 -42.72 -12.37
C LEU A 41 24.20 -42.03 -11.21
N TYR A 42 25.38 -42.51 -10.87
CA TYR A 42 26.33 -41.82 -10.01
C TYR A 42 27.61 -41.61 -10.82
N ASP A 43 27.93 -40.36 -11.08
CA ASP A 43 29.19 -39.97 -11.70
C ASP A 43 29.75 -38.73 -10.99
N SER A 44 30.97 -38.31 -11.31
CA SER A 44 31.60 -37.14 -10.70
C SER A 44 32.24 -36.20 -11.72
N ASP A 45 32.18 -36.52 -13.00
CA ASP A 45 32.98 -35.94 -14.06
C ASP A 45 32.20 -35.76 -15.38
N LEU A 46 30.91 -36.15 -15.40
CA LEU A 46 30.01 -36.10 -16.56
C LEU A 46 29.91 -34.67 -17.05
N LYS A 47 29.89 -34.47 -18.36
CA LYS A 47 29.74 -33.11 -18.93
C LYS A 47 28.43 -32.94 -19.65
N PHE A 48 27.93 -34.01 -20.26
CA PHE A 48 26.71 -34.01 -21.03
C PHE A 48 25.96 -35.32 -20.81
N LEU A 49 24.68 -35.20 -20.48
CA LEU A 49 23.75 -36.30 -20.40
C LEU A 49 22.56 -36.03 -21.31
N TYR A 50 22.27 -37.01 -22.17
CA TYR A 50 20.99 -37.15 -22.84
C TYR A 50 20.42 -38.50 -22.43
N ASP A 51 19.34 -38.46 -21.67
CA ASP A 51 18.61 -39.61 -21.16
C ASP A 51 17.12 -39.29 -21.19
N SER A 52 16.27 -40.28 -20.97
CA SER A 52 14.84 -40.04 -20.88
C SER A 52 14.06 -40.92 -19.89
N ASP A 53 14.75 -41.81 -19.15
CA ASP A 53 14.14 -42.75 -18.18
C ASP A 53 14.87 -42.79 -16.81
N LEU A 54 15.90 -41.95 -16.65
CA LEU A 54 16.68 -41.81 -15.42
C LEU A 54 15.79 -41.31 -14.30
N LYS A 55 15.85 -41.95 -13.12
CA LYS A 55 15.04 -41.55 -11.96
C LYS A 55 15.82 -40.74 -10.95
N PHE A 56 17.10 -41.02 -10.84
CA PHE A 56 18.02 -40.43 -9.89
C PHE A 56 19.36 -40.17 -10.57
N LEU A 57 19.78 -38.91 -10.50
CA LEU A 57 21.11 -38.47 -10.92
C LEU A 57 21.82 -37.83 -9.74
N TYR A 58 23.03 -38.32 -9.47
CA TYR A 58 24.01 -37.63 -8.65
C TYR A 58 25.24 -37.44 -9.53
N ASP A 59 25.57 -36.19 -9.81
CA ASP A 59 26.80 -35.81 -10.48
C ASP A 59 27.37 -34.56 -9.79
N SER A 60 28.66 -34.28 -9.99
CA SER A 60 29.30 -33.07 -9.43
C SER A 60 29.82 -32.09 -10.47
N ASP A 61 29.77 -32.45 -11.74
CA ASP A 61 30.54 -31.84 -12.82
C ASP A 61 29.71 -31.63 -14.11
N LEU A 62 28.44 -32.05 -14.12
CA LEU A 62 27.51 -32.01 -15.24
C LEU A 62 27.30 -30.57 -15.65
N LYS A 63 27.39 -30.27 -16.95
CA LYS A 63 27.20 -28.90 -17.42
C LYS A 63 25.83 -28.69 -18.07
N PHE A 64 25.32 -29.73 -18.70
CA PHE A 64 24.10 -29.70 -19.49
C PHE A 64 23.34 -31.00 -19.29
N LEU A 65 22.06 -30.87 -18.96
CA LEU A 65 21.09 -31.95 -18.93
C LEU A 65 19.88 -31.59 -19.79
N TYR A 66 19.50 -32.52 -20.65
CA TYR A 66 18.27 -32.47 -21.42
C TYR A 66 17.57 -33.83 -21.27
N ASP A 67 16.43 -33.83 -20.58
CA ASP A 67 15.54 -34.99 -20.44
C ASP A 67 14.26 -34.74 -21.24
N SER A 68 13.98 -35.62 -22.22
CA SER A 68 12.83 -35.50 -23.12
C SER A 68 11.65 -36.40 -22.82
N ASP A 69 11.77 -37.44 -22.00
CA ASP A 69 10.68 -38.40 -21.73
C ASP A 69 10.30 -38.54 -20.24
N HIS A 70 10.90 -37.72 -19.37
CA HIS A 70 10.23 -37.17 -18.21
C HIS A 70 10.07 -38.10 -17.00
N ASP A 71 11.10 -38.89 -16.67
CA ASP A 71 11.07 -39.82 -15.53
C ASP A 71 12.03 -39.42 -14.38
N LEU A 72 12.82 -38.34 -14.57
CA LEU A 72 13.75 -37.81 -13.56
C LEU A 72 12.99 -37.20 -12.39
N LYS A 73 13.20 -37.77 -11.20
CA LYS A 73 12.49 -37.31 -9.99
C LYS A 73 13.39 -36.48 -9.10
N PHE A 74 14.67 -36.84 -9.04
CA PHE A 74 15.63 -36.24 -8.14
C PHE A 74 16.93 -36.00 -8.89
N LEU A 75 17.37 -34.74 -8.85
CA LEU A 75 18.67 -34.30 -9.33
C LEU A 75 19.42 -33.63 -8.19
N TYR A 76 20.62 -34.11 -7.93
CA TYR A 76 21.62 -33.43 -7.13
C TYR A 76 22.82 -33.16 -8.02
N ASP A 77 23.19 -31.88 -8.13
CA ASP A 77 24.34 -31.46 -8.94
C ASP A 77 25.04 -30.25 -8.28
N SER A 78 26.26 -29.95 -8.74
CA SER A 78 27.05 -28.79 -8.31
C SER A 78 27.55 -27.89 -9.45
N ASP A 79 27.62 -28.37 -10.69
CA ASP A 79 28.26 -27.65 -11.80
C ASP A 79 27.31 -27.36 -12.98
N LEU A 80 26.04 -27.75 -12.85
CA LEU A 80 25.01 -27.66 -13.89
C LEU A 80 24.81 -26.21 -14.27
N LYS A 81 24.91 -25.90 -15.57
CA LYS A 81 24.69 -24.53 -16.06
C LYS A 81 23.31 -24.36 -16.69
N PHE A 82 22.81 -25.44 -17.29
CA PHE A 82 21.57 -25.47 -18.04
C PHE A 82 20.84 -26.78 -17.77
N LEU A 83 19.57 -26.66 -17.38
CA LEU A 83 18.64 -27.78 -17.23
C LEU A 83 17.38 -27.52 -18.06
N TYR A 84 17.03 -28.52 -18.86
CA TYR A 84 15.73 -28.63 -19.49
C TYR A 84 15.15 -30.01 -19.14
N ASP A 85 14.07 -30.01 -18.38
CA ASP A 85 13.26 -31.18 -18.08
C ASP A 85 11.77 -30.77 -18.15
N SER A 86 10.84 -31.69 -17.90
CA SER A 86 9.43 -31.32 -17.75
C SER A 86 8.72 -31.96 -16.56
N VAL A 87 9.36 -32.90 -15.85
CA VAL A 87 8.72 -33.63 -14.74
C VAL A 87 9.61 -33.74 -13.51
N LEU A 88 10.71 -32.99 -13.43
CA LEU A 88 11.60 -33.00 -12.28
C LEU A 88 10.77 -32.79 -11.02
N LYS A 89 10.97 -33.54 -9.95
CA LYS A 89 10.20 -33.33 -8.71
C LYS A 89 11.00 -32.53 -7.71
N PHE A 90 12.30 -32.74 -7.68
CA PHE A 90 13.20 -32.15 -6.72
C PHE A 90 14.55 -31.84 -7.37
N LEU A 91 14.99 -30.59 -7.22
CA LEU A 91 16.32 -30.14 -7.58
C LEU A 91 17.01 -29.51 -6.36
N TYR A 92 18.24 -29.92 -6.13
CA TYR A 92 19.15 -29.27 -5.19
C TYR A 92 20.49 -29.02 -5.90
N ASP A 93 20.81 -27.74 -6.11
CA ASP A 93 22.13 -27.29 -6.58
C ASP A 93 22.92 -26.75 -5.39
N SER A 94 24.06 -27.39 -5.09
CA SER A 94 24.87 -27.05 -3.91
C SER A 94 25.93 -25.98 -4.15
N ASP A 95 26.33 -25.78 -5.39
CA ASP A 95 27.53 -25.01 -5.75
C ASP A 95 27.18 -23.82 -6.67
N HIS A 96 25.90 -23.66 -7.04
CA HIS A 96 25.27 -22.41 -7.46
C HIS A 96 25.70 -21.94 -8.85
N ASP A 97 25.93 -22.90 -9.73
CA ASP A 97 26.36 -22.64 -11.10
C ASP A 97 25.21 -22.69 -12.10
N LEU A 98 24.01 -23.10 -11.68
CA LEU A 98 22.81 -23.13 -12.51
C LEU A 98 22.43 -21.72 -12.94
N LYS A 99 22.43 -21.50 -14.26
CA LYS A 99 22.05 -20.19 -14.83
C LYS A 99 20.66 -20.22 -15.44
N PHE A 100 20.26 -21.35 -16.00
CA PHE A 100 18.98 -21.49 -16.69
C PHE A 100 18.34 -22.82 -16.33
N LEU A 101 17.10 -22.74 -15.86
CA LEU A 101 16.24 -23.87 -15.58
C LEU A 101 14.90 -23.70 -16.30
N TYR A 102 14.54 -24.70 -17.09
CA TYR A 102 13.22 -24.86 -17.65
C TYR A 102 12.68 -26.22 -17.20
N ASP A 103 11.58 -26.18 -16.46
CA ASP A 103 10.78 -27.36 -16.12
C ASP A 103 9.28 -27.02 -16.27
N SER A 104 8.39 -27.98 -16.04
CA SER A 104 6.94 -27.79 -16.15
C SER A 104 6.17 -28.38 -14.96
N ASP A 105 6.83 -29.16 -14.09
CA ASP A 105 6.22 -29.86 -12.97
C ASP A 105 7.21 -30.03 -11.79
N LEU A 106 8.13 -29.06 -11.61
CA LEU A 106 9.05 -29.00 -10.48
C LEU A 106 8.25 -28.85 -9.19
N LYS A 107 8.57 -29.59 -8.13
CA LYS A 107 7.86 -29.38 -6.84
C LYS A 107 8.70 -28.59 -5.86
N PHE A 108 10.00 -28.83 -5.88
CA PHE A 108 10.93 -28.22 -4.94
C PHE A 108 12.23 -27.86 -5.66
N LEU A 109 12.63 -26.60 -5.51
CA LEU A 109 13.93 -26.12 -5.93
C LEU A 109 14.67 -25.49 -4.76
N TYR A 110 15.93 -25.87 -4.62
CA TYR A 110 16.92 -25.17 -3.81
C TYR A 110 18.13 -24.84 -4.67
N ASP A 111 18.41 -23.55 -4.82
CA ASP A 111 19.63 -23.02 -5.41
C ASP A 111 20.05 -21.74 -4.65
N SER A 112 21.12 -21.05 -5.06
CA SER A 112 21.44 -19.72 -4.53
C SER A 112 21.91 -18.68 -5.56
N ASP A 113 22.04 -19.03 -6.84
CA ASP A 113 22.51 -18.09 -7.87
C ASP A 113 21.84 -18.29 -9.24
N LEU A 114 20.59 -18.73 -9.25
CA LEU A 114 19.85 -19.05 -10.47
C LEU A 114 19.57 -17.77 -11.25
N LYS A 115 19.86 -17.73 -12.56
CA LYS A 115 19.61 -16.49 -13.32
C LYS A 115 18.21 -16.46 -13.93
N PHE A 116 17.71 -17.60 -14.40
CA PHE A 116 16.43 -17.69 -15.06
C PHE A 116 15.75 -19.00 -14.69
N LEU A 117 14.52 -18.89 -14.21
CA LEU A 117 13.62 -19.99 -13.95
C LEU A 117 12.33 -19.80 -14.73
N TYR A 118 11.99 -20.82 -15.51
CA TYR A 118 10.66 -21.02 -16.06
C TYR A 118 10.13 -22.35 -15.56
N ASP A 119 9.03 -22.30 -14.83
CA ASP A 119 8.26 -23.48 -14.45
C ASP A 119 6.76 -23.18 -14.59
N SER A 120 5.91 -24.20 -14.43
CA SER A 120 4.45 -24.05 -14.54
C SER A 120 3.71 -24.64 -13.34
N ASP A 121 4.37 -25.41 -12.48
CA ASP A 121 3.78 -26.07 -11.33
C ASP A 121 4.77 -26.17 -10.13
N LEU A 122 5.61 -25.14 -9.94
CA LEU A 122 6.58 -25.04 -8.85
C LEU A 122 5.87 -24.85 -7.52
N LYS A 123 6.12 -25.68 -6.51
CA LYS A 123 5.45 -25.49 -5.20
C LYS A 123 6.28 -24.68 -4.23
N PHE A 124 7.59 -24.93 -4.19
CA PHE A 124 8.51 -24.34 -3.24
C PHE A 124 9.82 -23.95 -3.94
N LEU A 125 10.20 -22.69 -3.78
CA LEU A 125 11.47 -22.16 -4.25
C LEU A 125 12.25 -21.53 -3.10
N TYR A 126 13.51 -21.94 -2.98
CA TYR A 126 14.53 -21.27 -2.18
C TYR A 126 15.70 -20.88 -3.09
N ASP A 127 15.95 -19.59 -3.22
CA ASP A 127 17.09 -19.00 -3.92
C ASP A 127 17.73 -17.87 -3.07
N SER A 128 18.80 -17.26 -3.56
CA SER A 128 19.42 -16.08 -2.94
C SER A 128 19.78 -14.95 -3.92
N ASP A 129 19.85 -15.20 -5.23
CA ASP A 129 20.08 -14.20 -6.28
C ASP A 129 19.40 -14.62 -7.60
N LEU A 130 18.06 -14.74 -7.55
CA LEU A 130 17.25 -15.06 -8.71
C LEU A 130 16.96 -13.82 -9.54
N LYS A 131 17.40 -13.79 -10.80
CA LYS A 131 17.09 -12.60 -11.63
C LYS A 131 15.68 -12.61 -12.18
N PHE A 132 15.21 -13.75 -12.68
CA PHE A 132 13.92 -13.83 -13.37
C PHE A 132 13.22 -15.13 -13.04
N LEU A 133 11.99 -15.01 -12.55
CA LEU A 133 11.07 -16.10 -12.30
C LEU A 133 9.80 -15.90 -13.11
N TYR A 134 9.46 -16.91 -13.90
CA TYR A 134 8.15 -17.10 -14.46
C TYR A 134 7.59 -18.41 -13.93
N ASP A 135 6.46 -18.35 -13.24
CA ASP A 135 5.75 -19.53 -12.76
C ASP A 135 4.23 -19.36 -12.92
N SER A 136 3.50 -20.44 -12.74
CA SER A 136 2.04 -20.48 -12.88
C SER A 136 1.37 -21.37 -11.83
N ASP A 137 2.01 -21.77 -10.75
CA ASP A 137 1.35 -22.41 -9.60
C ASP A 137 2.22 -22.33 -8.32
N LEU A 138 2.95 -21.21 -8.14
CA LEU A 138 3.89 -21.01 -7.05
C LEU A 138 3.14 -20.84 -5.75
N LYS A 139 3.58 -21.56 -4.70
CA LYS A 139 2.95 -21.45 -3.37
C LYS A 139 3.83 -20.75 -2.37
N PHE A 140 5.13 -21.01 -2.42
CA PHE A 140 6.10 -20.48 -1.47
C PHE A 140 7.38 -20.08 -2.18
N LEU A 141 7.78 -18.84 -1.97
CA LEU A 141 9.02 -18.27 -2.48
C LEU A 141 9.82 -17.67 -1.33
N TYR A 142 11.09 -18.04 -1.26
CA TYR A 142 12.10 -17.36 -0.48
C TYR A 142 13.27 -17.04 -1.39
N ASP A 143 13.53 -15.76 -1.60
CA ASP A 143 14.73 -15.27 -2.26
C ASP A 143 15.31 -14.10 -1.43
N SER A 144 16.55 -13.72 -1.69
CA SER A 144 17.12 -12.51 -1.11
C SER A 144 17.19 -11.36 -2.10
N VAL A 145 17.30 -11.66 -3.40
CA VAL A 145 17.46 -10.65 -4.45
C VAL A 145 16.73 -11.08 -5.73
N LEU A 146 15.42 -10.87 -5.78
CA LEU A 146 14.62 -11.16 -6.97
C LEU A 146 14.44 -9.94 -7.87
N LYS A 147 14.90 -9.95 -9.12
CA LYS A 147 14.65 -8.76 -9.98
C LYS A 147 13.25 -8.74 -10.58
N PHE A 148 12.71 -9.89 -10.94
CA PHE A 148 11.44 -9.96 -11.64
C PHE A 148 10.73 -11.27 -11.33
N LEU A 149 9.50 -11.14 -10.83
CA LEU A 149 8.55 -12.22 -10.68
C LEU A 149 7.31 -11.94 -11.51
N TYR A 150 6.93 -12.94 -12.29
CA TYR A 150 5.61 -13.03 -12.89
C TYR A 150 5.01 -14.37 -12.48
N ASP A 151 3.98 -14.32 -11.63
CA ASP A 151 3.12 -15.45 -11.33
C ASP A 151 1.76 -15.21 -12.00
N SER A 152 1.33 -16.17 -12.80
CA SER A 152 0.08 -16.07 -13.56
C SER A 152 -1.09 -16.80 -12.91
N ASP A 153 -0.85 -17.58 -11.87
CA ASP A 153 -1.90 -18.34 -11.20
C ASP A 153 -2.18 -17.80 -9.80
N HIS A 154 -3.46 -17.70 -9.51
CA HIS A 154 -4.05 -16.85 -8.49
C HIS A 154 -3.89 -17.42 -7.06
N ASP A 155 -2.71 -17.87 -6.65
CA ASP A 155 -2.60 -18.55 -5.35
C ASP A 155 -1.22 -18.53 -4.67
N LEU A 156 -0.37 -17.53 -4.95
CA LEU A 156 0.88 -17.38 -4.21
C LEU A 156 0.59 -17.09 -2.74
N LYS A 157 1.02 -18.00 -1.87
CA LYS A 157 0.66 -17.92 -0.44
C LYS A 157 1.65 -17.07 0.33
N PHE A 158 2.93 -17.26 0.07
CA PHE A 158 4.00 -16.58 0.80
C PHE A 158 5.14 -16.23 -0.13
N LEU A 159 5.50 -14.96 -0.13
CA LEU A 159 6.71 -14.43 -0.75
C LEU A 159 7.54 -13.72 0.30
N TYR A 160 8.81 -14.11 0.39
CA TYR A 160 9.84 -13.44 1.17
C TYR A 160 10.97 -13.05 0.22
N ASP A 161 11.24 -11.75 0.12
CA ASP A 161 12.41 -11.21 -0.58
C ASP A 161 12.99 -10.01 0.19
N SER A 162 14.10 -9.42 -0.27
CA SER A 162 14.73 -8.26 0.35
C SER A 162 15.10 -7.14 -0.64
N ASP A 163 15.08 -7.36 -1.95
CA ASP A 163 15.23 -6.36 -3.02
C ASP A 163 14.46 -6.82 -4.27
N LEU A 164 13.13 -6.89 -4.16
CA LEU A 164 12.27 -7.23 -5.28
C LEU A 164 12.02 -6.02 -6.18
N LYS A 165 12.43 -6.07 -7.45
CA LYS A 165 12.22 -4.89 -8.32
C LYS A 165 10.85 -4.85 -8.96
N PHE A 166 10.34 -5.98 -9.40
CA PHE A 166 9.07 -6.05 -10.12
C PHE A 166 8.34 -7.33 -9.75
N LEU A 167 7.12 -7.15 -9.27
CA LEU A 167 6.19 -8.22 -8.98
C LEU A 167 4.89 -8.01 -9.75
N TYR A 168 4.50 -9.04 -10.49
CA TYR A 168 3.16 -9.19 -11.04
C TYR A 168 2.56 -10.49 -10.49
N ASP A 169 1.48 -10.35 -9.74
CA ASP A 169 0.67 -11.43 -9.21
C ASP A 169 -0.81 -11.01 -9.31
N SER A 170 -1.71 -11.86 -8.83
CA SER A 170 -3.15 -11.66 -8.95
C SER A 170 -3.94 -12.14 -7.72
N ASP A 171 -3.37 -12.94 -6.82
CA ASP A 171 -3.87 -13.22 -5.46
C ASP A 171 -2.70 -13.67 -4.59
N LEU A 172 -2.02 -12.68 -4.03
CA LEU A 172 -0.95 -12.88 -3.06
C LEU A 172 -1.48 -12.78 -1.63
N LYS A 173 -1.26 -13.83 -0.84
CA LYS A 173 -1.74 -13.83 0.56
C LYS A 173 -0.80 -13.09 1.50
N PHE A 174 0.51 -13.27 1.36
CA PHE A 174 1.51 -12.67 2.24
C PHE A 174 2.76 -12.29 1.47
N LEU A 175 3.13 -11.03 1.54
CA LEU A 175 4.34 -10.47 0.98
C LEU A 175 5.17 -9.79 2.07
N TYR A 176 6.44 -10.19 2.16
CA TYR A 176 7.44 -9.56 3.00
C TYR A 176 8.63 -9.19 2.12
N ASP A 177 8.89 -7.89 2.00
CA ASP A 177 10.04 -7.34 1.28
C ASP A 177 10.66 -6.16 2.06
N SER A 178 11.76 -5.60 1.57
CA SER A 178 12.46 -4.47 2.18
C SER A 178 12.78 -3.31 1.21
N ASP A 179 12.79 -3.53 -0.11
CA ASP A 179 12.91 -2.51 -1.17
C ASP A 179 12.16 -2.98 -2.42
N LEU A 180 10.83 -2.92 -2.37
CA LEU A 180 9.98 -3.24 -3.50
C LEU A 180 9.78 -2.03 -4.42
N LYS A 181 10.18 -2.14 -5.69
CA LYS A 181 10.05 -0.98 -6.61
C LYS A 181 8.68 -0.92 -7.28
N PHE A 182 8.13 -2.05 -7.72
CA PHE A 182 6.85 -2.08 -8.42
C PHE A 182 6.08 -3.36 -8.06
N LEU A 183 4.86 -3.17 -7.60
CA LEU A 183 3.90 -4.23 -7.32
C LEU A 183 2.60 -3.98 -8.07
N TYR A 184 2.18 -5.00 -8.81
CA TYR A 184 0.87 -5.11 -9.42
C TYR A 184 0.20 -6.39 -8.93
N ASP A 185 -0.90 -6.25 -8.21
CA ASP A 185 -1.72 -7.36 -7.71
C ASP A 185 -3.22 -7.00 -7.86
N SER A 186 -4.11 -7.96 -7.60
CA SER A 186 -5.56 -7.78 -7.66
C SER A 186 -6.30 -8.14 -6.34
N ASP A 187 -5.72 -8.96 -5.47
CA ASP A 187 -6.21 -9.29 -4.11
C ASP A 187 -5.02 -9.63 -3.20
N LEU A 188 -4.34 -8.59 -2.72
CA LEU A 188 -3.27 -8.73 -1.73
C LEU A 188 -3.82 -8.68 -0.30
N LYS A 189 -3.58 -9.73 0.49
CA LYS A 189 -4.10 -9.78 1.87
C LYS A 189 -3.20 -9.08 2.87
N PHE A 190 -1.89 -9.27 2.77
CA PHE A 190 -0.92 -8.69 3.70
C PHE A 190 0.36 -8.31 2.99
N LEU A 191 0.75 -7.05 3.13
CA LEU A 191 2.01 -6.50 2.65
C LEU A 191 2.78 -5.86 3.80
N TYR A 192 4.03 -6.29 3.95
CA TYR A 192 5.03 -5.69 4.81
C TYR A 192 6.24 -5.31 3.96
N ASP A 193 6.52 -4.01 3.84
CA ASP A 193 7.68 -3.48 3.13
C ASP A 193 8.30 -2.31 3.92
N SER A 194 9.46 -1.81 3.48
CA SER A 194 10.17 -0.69 4.11
C SER A 194 10.47 0.48 3.16
N ASP A 195 10.49 0.28 1.84
CA ASP A 195 10.62 1.32 0.79
C ASP A 195 9.90 0.85 -0.48
N LEU A 196 8.56 0.94 -0.48
CA LEU A 196 7.75 0.64 -1.64
C LEU A 196 7.57 1.87 -2.55
N LYS A 197 7.99 1.76 -3.81
CA LYS A 197 7.89 2.91 -4.74
C LYS A 197 6.53 3.01 -5.41
N PHE A 198 5.97 1.90 -5.88
CA PHE A 198 4.71 1.89 -6.61
C PHE A 198 3.90 0.64 -6.29
N LEU A 199 2.67 0.84 -5.86
CA LEU A 199 1.68 -0.20 -5.62
C LEU A 199 0.40 0.08 -6.38
N TYR A 200 -0.03 -0.92 -7.16
CA TYR A 200 -1.33 -0.98 -7.81
C TYR A 200 -2.02 -2.26 -7.37
N ASP A 201 -3.14 -2.11 -6.65
CA ASP A 201 -3.97 -3.22 -6.19
C ASP A 201 -5.47 -2.87 -6.36
N SER A 202 -6.35 -3.84 -6.17
CA SER A 202 -7.81 -3.67 -6.26
C SER A 202 -8.56 -4.04 -4.96
N ASP A 203 -8.02 -4.88 -4.08
CA ASP A 203 -8.53 -5.22 -2.73
C ASP A 203 -7.37 -5.56 -1.79
N LEU A 204 -6.70 -4.51 -1.29
CA LEU A 204 -5.66 -4.65 -0.28
C LEU A 204 -6.22 -4.64 1.14
N LYS A 205 -5.99 -5.71 1.89
CA LYS A 205 -6.52 -5.79 3.27
C LYS A 205 -5.63 -5.12 4.30
N PHE A 206 -4.31 -5.31 4.23
CA PHE A 206 -3.37 -4.75 5.19
C PHE A 206 -2.06 -4.37 4.52
N LEU A 207 -1.67 -3.12 4.72
CA LEU A 207 -0.40 -2.57 4.29
C LEU A 207 0.34 -1.95 5.47
N TYR A 208 1.58 -2.38 5.65
CA TYR A 208 2.56 -1.80 6.56
C TYR A 208 3.80 -1.42 5.77
N ASP A 209 4.09 -0.13 5.67
CA ASP A 209 5.27 0.40 4.99
C ASP A 209 5.90 1.56 5.79
N SER A 210 7.09 2.01 5.40
CA SER A 210 7.81 3.11 6.06
C SER A 210 8.12 4.30 5.12
N ASP A 211 8.18 4.12 3.79
CA ASP A 211 8.32 5.16 2.76
C ASP A 211 7.62 4.71 1.47
N LEU A 212 6.29 4.85 1.44
CA LEU A 212 5.50 4.57 0.25
C LEU A 212 5.37 5.81 -0.65
N LYS A 213 5.81 5.69 -1.91
CA LYS A 213 5.75 6.84 -2.83
C LYS A 213 4.40 6.97 -3.54
N PHE A 214 3.84 5.88 -4.02
CA PHE A 214 2.59 5.89 -4.79
C PHE A 214 1.76 4.65 -4.50
N LEU A 215 0.51 4.88 -4.09
CA LEU A 215 -0.49 3.86 -3.89
C LEU A 215 -1.75 4.17 -4.69
N TYR A 216 -2.16 3.20 -5.50
CA TYR A 216 -3.44 3.17 -6.20
C TYR A 216 -4.17 1.89 -5.79
N ASP A 217 -5.30 2.05 -5.10
CA ASP A 217 -6.15 0.93 -4.66
C ASP A 217 -7.64 1.29 -4.84
N SER A 218 -8.54 0.30 -4.72
CA SER A 218 -9.99 0.47 -4.85
C SER A 218 -10.78 0.11 -3.58
N ASP A 219 -10.26 -0.75 -2.69
CA ASP A 219 -10.82 -1.10 -1.37
C ASP A 219 -9.69 -1.46 -0.39
N LEU A 220 -9.05 -0.43 0.17
CA LEU A 220 -8.02 -0.60 1.18
C LEU A 220 -8.62 -0.61 2.59
N LYS A 221 -8.39 -1.70 3.34
CA LYS A 221 -8.96 -1.81 4.71
C LYS A 221 -8.09 -1.16 5.77
N PHE A 222 -6.77 -1.36 5.73
CA PHE A 222 -5.86 -0.84 6.73
C PHE A 222 -4.52 -0.45 6.10
N LEU A 223 -4.12 0.80 6.34
CA LEU A 223 -2.84 1.35 5.96
C LEU A 223 -2.13 1.95 7.17
N TYR A 224 -0.90 1.50 7.39
CA TYR A 224 0.06 2.05 8.33
C TYR A 224 1.33 2.42 7.58
N ASP A 225 1.63 3.72 7.51
CA ASP A 225 2.82 4.25 6.86
C ASP A 225 3.45 5.38 7.70
N SER A 226 4.66 5.81 7.34
CA SER A 226 5.39 6.89 8.02
C SER A 226 5.72 8.09 7.11
N ASP A 227 5.82 7.92 5.78
CA ASP A 227 5.98 8.98 4.77
C ASP A 227 5.33 8.55 3.45
N LEU A 228 4.01 8.74 3.36
CA LEU A 228 3.25 8.50 2.14
C LEU A 228 3.17 9.74 1.25
N LYS A 229 3.64 9.64 0.01
CA LYS A 229 3.62 10.80 -0.91
C LYS A 229 2.30 10.95 -1.65
N PHE A 230 1.74 9.87 -2.17
CA PHE A 230 0.51 9.91 -2.96
C PHE A 230 -0.35 8.68 -2.71
N LEU A 231 -1.60 8.93 -2.33
CA LEU A 231 -2.64 7.92 -2.17
C LEU A 231 -3.86 8.27 -3.00
N TYR A 232 -4.28 7.32 -3.82
CA TYR A 232 -5.54 7.32 -4.55
C TYR A 232 -6.32 6.05 -4.20
N ASP A 233 -7.46 6.20 -3.55
CA ASP A 233 -8.33 5.10 -3.16
C ASP A 233 -9.81 5.45 -3.37
N SER A 234 -10.70 4.47 -3.30
CA SER A 234 -12.15 4.64 -3.46
C SER A 234 -12.97 4.27 -2.21
N ASP A 235 -12.49 3.39 -1.32
CA ASP A 235 -13.08 3.03 -0.01
C ASP A 235 -11.97 2.64 0.97
N LEU A 236 -11.35 3.64 1.59
CA LEU A 236 -10.36 3.45 2.64
C LEU A 236 -11.00 3.41 4.02
N LYS A 237 -10.80 2.32 4.77
CA LYS A 237 -11.40 2.20 6.11
C LYS A 237 -10.55 2.82 7.21
N PHE A 238 -9.25 2.60 7.21
CA PHE A 238 -8.35 3.11 8.25
C PHE A 238 -7.00 3.48 7.67
N LEU A 239 -6.59 4.72 7.93
CA LEU A 239 -5.28 5.25 7.59
C LEU A 239 -4.61 5.84 8.84
N TYR A 240 -3.40 5.38 9.10
CA TYR A 240 -2.48 5.94 10.08
C TYR A 240 -1.17 6.29 9.38
N ASP A 241 -0.83 7.57 9.35
CA ASP A 241 0.39 8.09 8.73
C ASP A 241 1.02 9.20 9.60
N SER A 242 2.25 9.60 9.29
CA SER A 242 2.98 10.67 9.98
C SER A 242 3.34 11.87 9.10
N ASP A 243 3.46 11.72 7.77
CA ASP A 243 3.66 12.78 6.77
C ASP A 243 3.03 12.36 5.43
N LEU A 244 1.72 12.58 5.30
CA LEU A 244 1.00 12.36 4.07
C LEU A 244 0.95 13.63 3.19
N LYS A 245 1.46 13.54 1.96
CA LYS A 245 1.50 14.72 1.06
C LYS A 245 0.21 14.91 0.28
N PHE A 246 -0.36 13.85 -0.28
CA PHE A 246 -1.55 13.94 -1.11
C PHE A 246 -2.44 12.72 -0.92
N LEU A 247 -3.69 12.97 -0.57
CA LEU A 247 -4.74 11.98 -0.46
C LEU A 247 -5.95 12.37 -1.30
N TYR A 248 -6.37 11.44 -2.15
CA TYR A 248 -7.61 11.49 -2.90
C TYR A 248 -8.41 10.21 -2.61
N ASP A 249 -9.57 10.37 -1.98
CA ASP A 249 -10.46 9.26 -1.63
C ASP A 249 -11.93 9.62 -1.89
N SER A 250 -12.83 8.63 -1.88
CA SER A 250 -14.27 8.82 -2.07
C SER A 250 -15.13 8.44 -0.84
N ASP A 251 -14.69 7.55 0.04
CA ASP A 251 -15.31 7.18 1.33
C ASP A 251 -14.22 6.75 2.33
N LEU A 252 -13.62 7.73 3.00
CA LEU A 252 -12.66 7.49 4.07
C LEU A 252 -13.34 7.45 5.44
N LYS A 253 -13.18 6.34 6.17
CA LYS A 253 -13.83 6.21 7.49
C LYS A 253 -13.00 6.83 8.63
N PHE A 254 -11.70 6.58 8.66
CA PHE A 254 -10.84 7.06 9.74
C PHE A 254 -9.46 7.43 9.20
N LEU A 255 -9.05 8.66 9.49
CA LEU A 255 -7.73 9.18 9.20
C LEU A 255 -7.09 9.75 10.46
N TYR A 256 -5.88 9.26 10.75
CA TYR A 256 -4.99 9.78 11.77
C TYR A 256 -3.66 10.13 11.12
N ASP A 257 -3.31 11.41 11.11
CA ASP A 257 -2.06 11.92 10.53
C ASP A 257 -1.44 13.00 11.44
N SER A 258 -0.18 13.36 11.19
CA SER A 258 0.55 14.41 11.93
C SER A 258 0.96 15.62 11.08
N ASP A 259 1.11 15.49 9.75
CA ASP A 259 1.37 16.57 8.77
C ASP A 259 0.76 16.18 7.41
N LEU A 260 -0.54 16.41 7.26
CA LEU A 260 -1.24 16.22 6.00
C LEU A 260 -1.23 17.50 5.15
N LYS A 261 -0.68 17.42 3.93
CA LYS A 261 -0.60 18.62 3.06
C LYS A 261 -1.87 18.85 2.25
N PHE A 262 -2.42 17.83 1.64
CA PHE A 262 -3.59 17.95 0.77
C PHE A 262 -4.51 16.74 0.91
N LEU A 263 -5.77 17.01 1.22
CA LEU A 263 -6.83 16.03 1.30
C LEU A 263 -8.01 16.45 0.43
N TYR A 264 -8.42 15.54 -0.46
CA TYR A 264 -9.63 15.62 -1.25
C TYR A 264 -10.46 14.36 -1.00
N ASP A 265 -11.64 14.52 -0.41
CA ASP A 265 -12.54 13.42 -0.09
C ASP A 265 -14.01 13.79 -0.38
N SER A 266 -14.90 12.81 -0.44
CA SER A 266 -16.33 13.00 -0.66
C SER A 266 -17.22 12.61 0.54
N ASP A 267 -16.80 11.70 1.41
CA ASP A 267 -17.46 11.30 2.68
C ASP A 267 -16.41 10.85 3.70
N LEU A 268 -15.81 11.81 4.40
CA LEU A 268 -14.90 11.52 5.50
C LEU A 268 -15.63 11.48 6.85
N LYS A 269 -15.52 10.36 7.57
CA LYS A 269 -16.21 10.23 8.86
C LYS A 269 -15.43 10.81 10.03
N PHE A 270 -14.12 10.55 10.10
CA PHE A 270 -13.28 11.01 11.20
C PHE A 270 -11.89 11.38 10.72
N LEU A 271 -11.48 12.61 11.04
CA LEU A 271 -10.14 13.11 10.82
C LEU A 271 -9.54 13.64 12.11
N TYR A 272 -8.35 13.13 12.44
CA TYR A 272 -7.49 13.64 13.49
C TYR A 272 -6.13 13.98 12.87
N ASP A 273 -5.76 15.25 12.87
CA ASP A 273 -4.50 15.74 12.34
C ASP A 273 -3.87 16.80 13.28
N SER A 274 -2.61 17.15 13.06
CA SER A 274 -1.87 18.16 13.84
C SER A 274 -1.41 19.37 13.04
N ASP A 275 -1.22 19.27 11.72
CA ASP A 275 -0.90 20.35 10.76
C ASP A 275 -1.48 20.01 9.37
N LEU A 276 -2.78 20.24 9.20
CA LEU A 276 -3.44 20.07 7.92
C LEU A 276 -3.40 21.37 7.09
N LYS A 277 -2.82 21.31 5.89
CA LYS A 277 -2.70 22.52 5.05
C LYS A 277 -3.95 22.79 4.20
N PHE A 278 -4.49 21.78 3.55
CA PHE A 278 -5.63 21.94 2.66
C PHE A 278 -6.56 20.74 2.75
N LEU A 279 -7.84 21.02 3.02
CA LEU A 279 -8.92 20.06 3.03
C LEU A 279 -10.06 20.52 2.14
N TYR A 280 -10.44 19.66 1.22
CA TYR A 280 -11.65 19.77 0.41
C TYR A 280 -12.49 18.51 0.61
N ASP A 281 -13.66 18.66 1.22
CA ASP A 281 -14.57 17.55 1.51
C ASP A 281 -16.02 17.94 1.20
N SER A 282 -16.89 16.95 1.01
CA SER A 282 -18.32 17.15 0.74
C SER A 282 -19.26 16.74 1.90
N ASP A 283 -18.87 15.80 2.78
CA ASP A 283 -19.58 15.39 4.01
C ASP A 283 -18.57 14.92 5.07
N LEU A 284 -17.97 15.87 5.79
CA LEU A 284 -17.10 15.58 6.91
C LEU A 284 -17.88 15.52 8.24
N LYS A 285 -17.83 14.39 8.94
CA LYS A 285 -18.58 14.26 10.20
C LYS A 285 -17.84 14.83 11.41
N PHE A 286 -16.54 14.54 11.54
CA PHE A 286 -15.75 14.97 12.68
C PHE A 286 -14.33 15.32 12.26
N LEU A 287 -13.90 16.51 12.64
CA LEU A 287 -12.55 17.01 12.45
C LEU A 287 -11.98 17.50 13.78
N TYR A 288 -10.80 16.99 14.12
CA TYR A 288 -9.96 17.48 15.20
C TYR A 288 -8.59 17.81 14.62
N ASP A 289 -8.21 19.07 14.66
CA ASP A 289 -6.92 19.55 14.16
C ASP A 289 -6.31 20.59 15.12
N SER A 290 -5.01 20.89 14.96
CA SER A 290 -4.29 21.87 15.79
C SER A 290 -3.79 23.10 15.00
N ASP A 291 -3.55 23.00 13.68
CA ASP A 291 -3.19 24.09 12.76
C ASP A 291 -3.72 23.78 11.35
N LEU A 292 -5.00 24.05 11.12
CA LEU A 292 -5.63 23.92 9.82
C LEU A 292 -5.55 25.22 9.02
N LYS A 293 -4.94 25.19 7.83
CA LYS A 293 -4.79 26.43 7.04
C LYS A 293 -6.01 26.74 6.18
N PHE A 294 -6.55 25.74 5.49
CA PHE A 294 -7.67 25.92 4.58
C PHE A 294 -8.60 24.72 4.63
N LEU A 295 -9.87 25.02 4.86
CA LEU A 295 -10.96 24.06 4.83
C LEU A 295 -12.06 24.58 3.90
N TYR A 296 -12.42 23.75 2.93
CA TYR A 296 -13.59 23.91 2.08
C TYR A 296 -14.47 22.66 2.24
N ASP A 297 -15.62 22.82 2.89
CA ASP A 297 -16.55 21.74 3.16
C ASP A 297 -17.98 22.10 2.71
N SER A 298 -18.83 21.09 2.52
CA SER A 298 -20.25 21.27 2.20
C SER A 298 -21.22 20.80 3.30
N ASP A 299 -20.85 19.82 4.15
CA ASP A 299 -21.61 19.39 5.34
C ASP A 299 -20.66 18.92 6.45
N LEU A 300 -20.06 19.88 7.16
CA LEU A 300 -19.25 19.62 8.33
C LEU A 300 -20.10 19.56 9.61
N LYS A 301 -20.12 18.43 10.32
CA LYS A 301 -20.94 18.32 11.55
C LYS A 301 -20.24 18.88 12.78
N PHE A 302 -18.97 18.54 12.99
CA PHE A 302 -18.22 18.94 14.18
C PHE A 302 -16.78 19.27 13.81
N LEU A 303 -16.33 20.45 14.23
CA LEU A 303 -14.96 20.90 14.09
C LEU A 303 -14.43 21.38 15.45
N TYR A 304 -13.29 20.84 15.83
CA TYR A 304 -12.47 21.28 16.95
C TYR A 304 -11.07 21.60 16.43
N ASP A 305 -10.71 22.87 16.44
CA ASP A 305 -9.42 23.35 15.97
C ASP A 305 -8.81 24.34 16.99
N SER A 306 -7.52 24.64 16.86
CA SER A 306 -6.81 25.60 17.70
C SER A 306 -6.25 26.80 16.93
N ASP A 307 -5.97 26.68 15.63
CA ASP A 307 -5.49 27.72 14.71
C ASP A 307 -6.00 27.43 13.28
N LEU A 308 -7.27 27.76 13.03
CA LEU A 308 -7.86 27.69 11.70
C LEU A 308 -7.74 29.02 10.95
N LYS A 309 -7.06 29.05 9.81
CA LYS A 309 -6.92 30.32 9.07
C LYS A 309 -8.14 30.65 8.22
N PHE A 310 -8.66 29.67 7.48
CA PHE A 310 -9.77 29.89 6.56
C PHE A 310 -10.73 28.70 6.55
N LEU A 311 -11.99 29.01 6.81
CA LEU A 311 -13.09 28.09 6.69
C LEU A 311 -14.12 28.64 5.71
N TYR A 312 -14.36 27.89 4.64
CA TYR A 312 -15.54 28.01 3.82
C TYR A 312 -16.36 26.75 4.01
N ASP A 313 -17.61 26.91 4.42
CA ASP A 313 -18.51 25.79 4.57
C ASP A 313 -19.93 26.15 4.11
N SER A 314 -20.74 25.14 3.80
CA SER A 314 -22.16 25.33 3.45
C SER A 314 -23.11 24.88 4.56
N VAL A 315 -22.76 23.85 5.34
CA VAL A 315 -23.59 23.28 6.42
C VAL A 315 -22.71 22.86 7.60
N LEU A 316 -22.29 23.82 8.42
CA LEU A 316 -21.53 23.57 9.64
C LEU A 316 -22.52 23.43 10.79
N LYS A 317 -22.34 22.54 11.79
CA LYS A 317 -23.27 22.52 12.95
C LYS A 317 -22.63 23.06 14.22
N PHE A 318 -21.41 22.65 14.49
CA PHE A 318 -20.67 23.00 15.70
C PHE A 318 -19.23 23.31 15.35
N LEU A 319 -18.76 24.47 15.78
CA LEU A 319 -17.37 24.89 15.69
C LEU A 319 -16.87 25.31 17.07
N TYR A 320 -15.74 24.74 17.46
CA TYR A 320 -14.91 25.21 18.56
C TYR A 320 -13.52 25.50 17.99
N ASP A 321 -13.11 26.74 18.03
CA ASP A 321 -11.79 27.20 17.64
C ASP A 321 -11.18 28.06 18.76
N SER A 322 -9.89 28.34 18.68
CA SER A 322 -9.22 29.31 19.54
C SER A 322 -8.60 30.47 18.78
N ASP A 323 -8.30 30.28 17.49
CA ASP A 323 -7.73 31.30 16.61
C ASP A 323 -8.23 31.18 15.15
N LEU A 324 -9.54 31.33 14.94
CA LEU A 324 -10.12 31.32 13.60
C LEU A 324 -9.96 32.68 12.90
N LYS A 325 -9.22 32.79 11.79
CA LYS A 325 -9.10 34.12 11.13
C LYS A 325 -10.32 34.49 10.29
N PHE A 326 -10.81 33.57 9.46
CA PHE A 326 -11.89 33.86 8.50
C PHE A 326 -12.87 32.70 8.41
N LEU A 327 -14.15 33.03 8.58
CA LEU A 327 -15.26 32.10 8.38
C LEU A 327 -16.27 32.69 7.38
N TYR A 328 -16.62 31.88 6.38
CA TYR A 328 -17.73 32.13 5.48
C TYR A 328 -18.62 30.88 5.45
N ASP A 329 -19.87 31.02 5.91
CA ASP A 329 -20.93 30.02 5.78
C ASP A 329 -22.01 30.54 4.82
N SER A 330 -22.24 29.81 3.72
CA SER A 330 -23.24 30.19 2.71
C SER A 330 -24.64 29.60 2.88
N ASP A 331 -24.83 28.50 3.62
CA ASP A 331 -26.03 27.65 3.41
C ASP A 331 -26.68 27.12 4.72
N HIS A 332 -26.74 28.00 5.72
CA HIS A 332 -27.86 28.10 6.66
C HIS A 332 -27.94 27.08 7.82
N ASP A 333 -26.83 26.54 8.35
CA ASP A 333 -26.97 25.54 9.43
C ASP A 333 -26.01 25.61 10.63
N LEU A 334 -25.09 26.59 10.68
CA LEU A 334 -24.22 26.82 11.83
C LEU A 334 -25.05 27.12 13.09
N LYS A 335 -25.01 26.22 14.08
CA LYS A 335 -25.82 26.40 15.30
C LYS A 335 -25.01 27.03 16.42
N PHE A 336 -23.76 26.62 16.56
CA PHE A 336 -22.90 27.02 17.65
C PHE A 336 -21.50 27.30 17.14
N LEU A 337 -21.01 28.48 17.49
CA LEU A 337 -19.65 28.91 17.25
C LEU A 337 -19.05 29.41 18.57
N TYR A 338 -17.97 28.78 18.98
CA TYR A 338 -17.10 29.26 20.04
C TYR A 338 -15.72 29.49 19.42
N ASP A 339 -15.24 30.72 19.48
CA ASP A 339 -13.85 31.05 19.16
C ASP A 339 -13.29 32.00 20.22
N SER A 340 -11.98 32.26 20.19
CA SER A 340 -11.35 33.26 21.04
C SER A 340 -10.67 34.39 20.28
N ASP A 341 -10.37 34.25 18.98
CA ASP A 341 -9.68 35.28 18.19
C ASP A 341 -10.28 35.48 16.78
N LEU A 342 -11.61 35.39 16.64
CA LEU A 342 -12.25 35.46 15.32
C LEU A 342 -11.97 36.83 14.69
N LYS A 343 -11.62 36.93 13.41
CA LYS A 343 -11.44 38.25 12.78
C LYS A 343 -12.63 38.63 11.93
N PHE A 344 -13.10 37.71 11.09
CA PHE A 344 -14.18 37.96 10.15
C PHE A 344 -15.14 36.78 10.10
N LEU A 345 -16.42 37.10 10.26
CA LEU A 345 -17.51 36.16 10.12
C LEU A 345 -18.55 36.69 9.14
N TYR A 346 -18.78 35.91 8.09
CA TYR A 346 -19.96 36.00 7.26
C TYR A 346 -20.75 34.71 7.46
N ASP A 347 -21.98 34.85 7.90
CA ASP A 347 -22.87 33.73 8.13
C ASP A 347 -24.32 34.12 7.76
N SER A 348 -25.18 33.11 7.68
CA SER A 348 -26.60 33.31 7.42
C SER A 348 -27.51 32.79 8.54
N VAL A 349 -27.15 31.77 9.33
CA VAL A 349 -28.08 31.11 10.31
C VAL A 349 -27.42 30.70 11.65
N LEU A 350 -26.41 31.44 12.10
CA LEU A 350 -25.77 31.26 13.40
C LEU A 350 -26.76 31.52 14.52
N LYS A 351 -26.90 30.61 15.49
CA LYS A 351 -27.82 30.83 16.64
C LYS A 351 -27.09 31.38 17.87
N PHE A 352 -25.88 30.90 18.10
CA PHE A 352 -25.08 31.20 19.28
C PHE A 352 -23.63 31.45 18.88
N LEU A 353 -23.15 32.65 19.19
CA LEU A 353 -21.77 33.06 18.99
C LEU A 353 -21.16 33.47 20.33
N TYR A 354 -20.04 32.84 20.66
CA TYR A 354 -19.12 33.30 21.69
C TYR A 354 -17.77 33.52 21.01
N ASP A 355 -17.30 34.76 21.01
CA ASP A 355 -15.94 35.11 20.65
C ASP A 355 -15.40 36.12 21.68
N SER A 356 -14.11 36.43 21.64
CA SER A 356 -13.52 37.46 22.51
C SER A 356 -12.86 38.60 21.72
N ASP A 357 -12.70 38.45 20.41
CA ASP A 357 -11.83 39.30 19.60
C ASP A 357 -12.37 39.57 18.18
N LEU A 358 -13.68 39.39 17.97
CA LEU A 358 -14.37 39.48 16.69
C LEU A 358 -14.25 40.89 16.15
N LYS A 359 -13.86 41.08 14.88
CA LYS A 359 -13.78 42.45 14.33
C LYS A 359 -14.98 42.77 13.46
N PHE A 360 -15.48 41.80 12.70
CA PHE A 360 -16.58 42.00 11.76
C PHE A 360 -17.52 40.80 11.77
N LEU A 361 -18.82 41.09 11.94
CA LEU A 361 -19.91 40.13 11.79
C LEU A 361 -20.94 40.65 10.80
N TYR A 362 -21.27 39.80 9.82
CA TYR A 362 -22.40 39.97 8.92
C TYR A 362 -23.28 38.71 8.99
N ASP A 363 -24.48 38.84 9.55
CA ASP A 363 -25.54 37.83 9.50
C ASP A 363 -26.57 38.24 8.42
N SER A 364 -26.71 37.39 7.39
CA SER A 364 -27.59 37.61 6.24
C SER A 364 -29.07 37.41 6.54
N ASP A 365 -29.43 36.35 7.28
CA ASP A 365 -30.83 35.97 7.49
C ASP A 365 -31.32 36.28 8.89
N HIS A 366 -30.43 36.78 9.75
CA HIS A 366 -30.78 37.37 11.02
C HIS A 366 -31.33 36.30 11.99
N ASP A 367 -30.68 35.15 12.05
CA ASP A 367 -31.10 34.05 12.94
C ASP A 367 -30.33 34.03 14.28
N LEU A 368 -29.35 34.93 14.42
CA LEU A 368 -28.51 35.11 15.59
C LEU A 368 -29.33 35.49 16.81
N LYS A 369 -29.33 34.62 17.81
CA LYS A 369 -30.10 34.84 19.05
C LYS A 369 -29.21 35.40 20.14
N PHE A 370 -27.97 34.95 20.20
CA PHE A 370 -27.04 35.31 21.25
C PHE A 370 -25.67 35.57 20.65
N LEU A 371 -25.15 36.76 20.93
CA LEU A 371 -23.78 37.17 20.65
C LEU A 371 -23.11 37.62 21.94
N TYR A 372 -22.00 36.96 22.26
CA TYR A 372 -21.05 37.40 23.26
C TYR A 372 -19.73 37.67 22.56
N ASP A 373 -19.25 38.90 22.63
CA ASP A 373 -17.92 39.31 22.24
C ASP A 373 -17.39 40.36 23.23
N SER A 374 -16.11 40.74 23.15
CA SER A 374 -15.57 41.86 23.95
C SER A 374 -15.02 43.01 23.10
N ASP A 375 -14.84 42.79 21.81
CA ASP A 375 -13.95 43.55 20.95
C ASP A 375 -14.57 43.83 19.56
N LEU A 376 -15.89 43.63 19.44
CA LEU A 376 -16.66 43.70 18.20
C LEU A 376 -16.61 45.11 17.66
N LYS A 377 -16.20 45.29 16.39
CA LYS A 377 -16.17 46.64 15.79
C LYS A 377 -17.39 46.92 14.94
N PHE A 378 -17.84 45.90 14.19
CA PHE A 378 -18.92 46.04 13.22
C PHE A 378 -19.85 44.85 13.31
N LEU A 379 -21.13 45.13 13.52
CA LEU A 379 -22.22 44.16 13.47
C LEU A 379 -23.28 44.60 12.46
N TYR A 380 -23.59 43.69 11.54
CA TYR A 380 -24.77 43.76 10.70
C TYR A 380 -25.64 42.52 10.97
N ASP A 381 -26.76 42.74 11.63
CA ASP A 381 -27.82 41.77 11.91
C ASP A 381 -29.16 42.52 11.75
N SER A 382 -30.30 41.86 11.87
CA SER A 382 -31.59 42.55 11.92
C SER A 382 -32.55 42.01 12.97
N ASP A 383 -32.26 40.85 13.57
CA ASP A 383 -33.13 40.07 14.48
C ASP A 383 -32.38 39.57 15.73
N LEU A 384 -31.23 40.17 16.07
CA LEU A 384 -30.42 39.79 17.21
C LEU A 384 -31.20 39.94 18.52
N LYS A 385 -31.25 38.92 19.38
CA LYS A 385 -31.99 39.04 20.66
C LYS A 385 -31.13 39.56 21.81
N PHE A 386 -29.90 39.10 21.90
CA PHE A 386 -28.99 39.40 23.00
C PHE A 386 -27.60 39.69 22.47
N LEU A 387 -27.10 40.90 22.78
CA LEU A 387 -25.74 41.33 22.51
C LEU A 387 -25.04 41.69 23.81
N TYR A 388 -23.92 41.03 24.08
CA TYR A 388 -22.94 41.44 25.07
C TYR A 388 -21.64 41.77 24.33
N ASP A 389 -21.22 43.03 24.39
CA ASP A 389 -19.96 43.51 23.83
C ASP A 389 -19.42 44.68 24.66
N SER A 390 -18.12 44.98 24.62
CA SER A 390 -17.56 46.15 25.31
C SER A 390 -17.01 47.24 24.42
N ASP A 391 -16.84 47.02 23.12
CA ASP A 391 -16.07 47.89 22.22
C ASP A 391 -16.80 48.24 20.90
N LEU A 392 -18.12 47.99 20.82
CA LEU A 392 -18.96 48.15 19.64
C LEU A 392 -18.93 49.56 19.08
N LYS A 393 -18.50 49.66 17.81
CA LYS A 393 -18.45 50.94 17.09
C LYS A 393 -19.65 51.14 16.18
N PHE A 394 -20.07 50.09 15.50
CA PHE A 394 -21.15 50.13 14.53
C PHE A 394 -22.08 48.94 14.72
N LEU A 395 -23.35 49.26 14.98
CA LEU A 395 -24.44 48.32 15.09
C LEU A 395 -25.52 48.70 14.06
N TYR A 396 -25.82 47.76 13.18
CA TYR A 396 -27.04 47.75 12.39
C TYR A 396 -27.87 46.55 12.85
N ASP A 397 -29.02 46.83 13.47
CA ASP A 397 -30.00 45.83 13.90
C ASP A 397 -31.38 46.49 14.10
N SER A 398 -32.46 45.82 13.70
CA SER A 398 -33.85 46.32 13.83
C SER A 398 -34.61 45.81 15.06
N ASP A 399 -34.28 44.62 15.57
CA ASP A 399 -35.07 43.88 16.56
C ASP A 399 -34.32 43.60 17.89
N LEU A 400 -33.19 44.29 18.14
CA LEU A 400 -32.35 44.13 19.31
C LEU A 400 -33.11 44.34 20.61
N LYS A 401 -33.24 43.26 21.40
CA LYS A 401 -34.00 43.29 22.66
C LYS A 401 -33.13 43.70 23.84
N PHE A 402 -31.89 43.22 23.89
CA PHE A 402 -30.98 43.45 24.99
C PHE A 402 -29.58 43.74 24.45
N LEU A 403 -29.08 44.93 24.81
CA LEU A 403 -27.71 45.35 24.57
C LEU A 403 -27.04 45.62 25.92
N TYR A 404 -25.92 44.96 26.16
CA TYR A 404 -24.98 45.34 27.20
C TYR A 404 -23.68 45.80 26.52
N ASP A 405 -23.41 47.10 26.62
CA ASP A 405 -22.24 47.76 26.03
C ASP A 405 -21.79 48.92 26.92
N SER A 406 -20.49 48.96 27.26
CA SER A 406 -19.89 50.02 28.09
C SER A 406 -19.51 51.28 27.31
N ASP A 407 -19.32 51.20 25.99
CA ASP A 407 -18.64 52.20 25.17
C ASP A 407 -19.37 52.54 23.85
N LEU A 408 -20.62 52.09 23.66
CA LEU A 408 -21.42 52.34 22.45
C LEU A 408 -21.41 53.81 22.00
N LYS A 409 -20.81 54.07 20.82
CA LYS A 409 -20.67 55.44 20.28
C LYS A 409 -21.81 55.88 19.36
N PHE A 410 -22.48 54.93 18.71
CA PHE A 410 -23.53 55.23 17.72
C PHE A 410 -24.54 54.08 17.66
N LEU A 411 -25.84 54.41 17.78
CA LEU A 411 -26.96 53.49 17.64
C LEU A 411 -27.82 53.98 16.48
N MET A 412 -28.00 53.17 15.44
CA MET A 412 -28.92 53.48 14.34
C MET A 412 -30.05 52.45 14.31
N THR A 413 -31.03 52.61 15.19
CA THR A 413 -32.31 51.91 15.11
C THR A 413 -33.12 52.51 13.96
N LEU A 414 -33.26 51.80 12.84
CA LEU A 414 -34.27 52.13 11.84
C LEU A 414 -35.61 51.58 12.35
N THR A 415 -36.42 52.48 12.91
CA THR A 415 -37.82 52.21 13.29
C THR A 415 -38.72 51.98 12.09
#